data_AF-A0A4V2B8Q0-F1
#
_entry.id   AF-A0A4V2B8Q0-F1
#
_cell.length_a   1.000
_cell.length_b   1.000
_cell.length_c   1.000
_cell.angle_alpha   90.00
_cell.angle_beta   90.00
_cell.angle_gamma   90.00
#
_symmetry.space_group_name_H-M   'P 1'
#
loop_
_entity.id
_entity.type
_entity.pdbx_description
1 polymer ?
#
loop_
_entity_poly.entity_id
_entity_poly.type
_entity_poly.pdbx_seq_one_letter_code
_entity_poly.pdbx_strand_id
1 'polypeptide(L)'
;MNQEKENPSISRREAMGGISAGLAAIALSTLPSLAQAAGAPKEVKRAPFEPKPLEDPTTKYPRPPFSSPAQSWPALVSKMTPRPDHGETSYVGSGRLAGRKALI
;
A
#
# COMPACT_ATOMS: atom_id res chain seq x y z
N MET A 1 38.82 -29.22 -5.90
CA MET A 1 37.69 -28.69 -6.69
C MET A 1 36.43 -28.76 -5.85
N ASN A 2 35.79 -27.59 -5.69
CA ASN A 2 34.37 -27.36 -5.46
C ASN A 2 33.76 -27.75 -4.11
N GLN A 3 33.68 -26.72 -3.26
CA GLN A 3 32.73 -26.52 -2.18
C GLN A 3 31.33 -26.28 -2.77
N GLU A 4 30.33 -27.03 -2.33
CA GLU A 4 28.91 -26.71 -2.58
C GLU A 4 28.33 -26.14 -1.29
N LYS A 5 27.94 -24.86 -1.36
CA LYS A 5 27.40 -24.10 -0.22
C LYS A 5 25.91 -24.42 -0.08
N GLU A 6 25.52 -25.10 1.00
CA GLU A 6 24.12 -25.12 1.41
C GLU A 6 23.73 -23.74 1.95
N ASN A 7 22.65 -23.19 1.40
CA ASN A 7 22.14 -21.86 1.72
C ASN A 7 20.80 -22.05 2.44
N PRO A 8 20.72 -21.97 3.78
CA PRO A 8 19.45 -22.10 4.48
C PRO A 8 18.64 -20.81 4.26
N SER A 9 17.62 -20.89 3.41
CA SER A 9 16.68 -19.78 3.19
C SER A 9 15.85 -19.57 4.46
N ILE A 10 16.18 -18.53 5.21
CA ILE A 10 15.44 -18.09 6.40
C ILE A 10 13.98 -17.79 6.01
N SER A 11 13.05 -18.47 6.68
CA SER A 11 11.61 -18.29 6.45
C SER A 11 11.14 -17.02 7.16
N ARG A 12 10.44 -16.14 6.43
CA ARG A 12 9.84 -14.90 6.96
C ARG A 12 8.95 -15.12 8.20
N ARG A 13 8.48 -16.35 8.42
CA ARG A 13 7.69 -16.74 9.58
C ARG A 13 8.50 -16.81 10.88
N GLU A 14 9.77 -17.20 10.82
CA GLU A 14 10.64 -17.29 12.02
C GLU A 14 11.04 -15.90 12.54
N ALA A 15 11.15 -14.91 11.65
CA ALA A 15 11.48 -13.53 12.03
C ALA A 15 10.35 -12.80 12.80
N MET A 16 9.10 -13.29 12.75
CA MET A 16 7.93 -12.63 13.35
C MET A 16 7.39 -13.31 14.60
N GLY A 17 7.99 -14.42 15.06
CA GLY A 17 7.54 -15.16 16.26
C GLY A 17 8.32 -14.87 17.55
N GLY A 18 9.43 -14.12 17.49
CA GLY A 18 10.46 -14.16 18.53
C GLY A 18 10.58 -12.98 19.50
N ILE A 19 9.69 -11.97 19.50
CA ILE A 19 9.90 -10.74 20.30
C ILE A 19 8.68 -10.40 21.19
N SER A 20 8.18 -11.33 22.00
CA SER A 20 7.07 -11.04 22.93
C SER A 20 7.24 -11.49 24.38
N ALA A 21 8.43 -11.87 24.82
CA ALA A 21 8.65 -12.15 26.24
C ALA A 21 10.01 -11.63 26.75
N GLY A 22 10.03 -10.40 27.26
CA GLY A 22 11.15 -9.93 28.08
C GLY A 22 11.25 -8.41 28.25
N LEU A 23 10.57 -7.87 29.26
CA LEU A 23 11.15 -7.04 30.35
C LEU A 23 10.06 -6.20 31.03
N ALA A 24 9.66 -6.68 32.21
CA ALA A 24 8.90 -5.92 33.19
C ALA A 24 9.85 -5.03 34.03
N ALA A 25 9.37 -3.82 34.35
CA ALA A 25 9.61 -3.02 35.55
C ALA A 25 11.06 -2.58 35.91
N ILE A 26 11.39 -1.31 35.66
CA ILE A 26 12.31 -0.52 36.52
C ILE A 26 11.81 0.94 36.66
N ALA A 27 11.52 1.30 37.92
CA ALA A 27 11.61 2.60 38.61
C ALA A 27 10.74 3.80 38.22
N LEU A 28 9.69 4.02 39.02
CA LEU A 28 9.15 5.34 39.37
C LEU A 28 10.13 6.07 40.31
N SER A 29 10.83 7.11 39.86
CA SER A 29 11.17 8.28 40.70
C SER A 29 11.95 9.37 39.92
N THR A 30 11.33 10.56 39.84
CA THR A 30 11.93 11.90 39.73
C THR A 30 12.71 12.31 38.46
N LEU A 31 11.99 12.80 37.44
CA LEU A 31 12.40 13.96 36.63
C LEU A 31 11.15 14.77 36.21
N PRO A 32 11.04 16.08 36.56
CA PRO A 32 10.03 16.94 35.97
C PRO A 32 10.47 17.38 34.57
N SER A 33 9.56 17.23 33.60
CA SER A 33 9.50 17.99 32.33
C SER A 33 10.62 17.82 31.30
N LEU A 34 10.42 16.95 30.29
CA LEU A 34 10.62 17.31 28.87
C LEU A 34 9.98 16.38 27.80
N ALA A 35 9.15 15.38 28.13
CA ALA A 35 8.71 14.42 27.11
C ALA A 35 7.37 14.72 26.42
N GLN A 36 6.72 15.87 26.67
CA GLN A 36 5.42 16.19 26.07
C GLN A 36 5.52 17.30 25.03
N ALA A 37 6.32 17.06 23.99
CA ALA A 37 6.31 17.86 22.75
C ALA A 37 6.37 16.97 21.49
N ALA A 38 6.02 15.69 21.60
CA ALA A 38 5.66 14.90 20.43
C ALA A 38 4.21 15.24 20.09
N GLY A 39 4.01 16.13 19.11
CA GLY A 39 2.70 16.47 18.59
C GLY A 39 1.88 15.21 18.38
N ALA A 40 0.73 15.13 19.02
CA ALA A 40 -0.19 14.01 18.88
C ALA A 40 -0.40 13.72 17.39
N PRO A 41 -0.33 12.46 16.94
CA PRO A 41 -0.66 12.12 15.57
C PRO A 41 -2.07 12.64 15.33
N LYS A 42 -2.23 13.58 14.39
CA LYS A 42 -3.54 14.05 13.97
C LYS A 42 -4.36 12.83 13.60
N GLU A 43 -5.37 12.55 14.40
CA GLU A 43 -6.31 11.46 14.19
C GLU A 43 -6.98 11.70 12.84
N VAL A 44 -6.49 10.99 11.81
CA VAL A 44 -7.12 11.01 10.49
C VAL A 44 -8.45 10.30 10.67
N LYS A 45 -9.54 11.07 10.82
CA LYS A 45 -10.90 10.55 10.81
C LYS A 45 -11.08 9.73 9.52
N ARG A 46 -11.02 8.40 9.64
CA ARG A 46 -11.23 7.49 8.51
C ARG A 46 -12.74 7.39 8.27
N ALA A 47 -13.17 7.58 7.04
CA ALA A 47 -14.51 7.18 6.66
C ALA A 47 -14.70 5.68 6.94
N PRO A 48 -15.89 5.23 7.37
CA PRO A 48 -16.18 3.82 7.55
C PRO A 48 -15.87 3.02 6.26
N PHE A 49 -15.28 1.85 6.41
CA PHE A 49 -15.07 0.93 5.28
C PHE A 49 -16.42 0.31 4.92
N GLU A 50 -16.98 0.72 3.78
CA GLU A 50 -18.13 0.05 3.17
C GLU A 50 -17.62 -1.06 2.24
N PRO A 51 -17.92 -2.35 2.53
CA PRO A 51 -17.50 -3.44 1.66
C PRO A 51 -18.25 -3.36 0.32
N LYS A 52 -17.51 -3.23 -0.79
CA LYS A 52 -18.08 -3.38 -2.13
C LYS A 52 -18.55 -4.84 -2.33
N PRO A 53 -19.69 -5.08 -2.99
CA PRO A 53 -20.11 -6.43 -3.39
C PRO A 53 -19.03 -7.12 -4.23
N LEU A 54 -18.98 -8.45 -4.17
CA LEU A 54 -18.12 -9.24 -5.03
C LEU A 54 -18.56 -9.08 -6.48
N GLU A 55 -17.62 -8.75 -7.36
CA GLU A 55 -17.84 -8.52 -8.78
C GLU A 55 -16.96 -9.49 -9.57
N ASP A 56 -17.50 -10.06 -10.65
CA ASP A 56 -16.75 -10.95 -11.53
C ASP A 56 -15.71 -10.16 -12.34
N PRO A 57 -14.40 -10.39 -12.14
CA PRO A 57 -13.36 -9.64 -12.82
C PRO A 57 -13.32 -9.89 -14.34
N THR A 58 -13.89 -11.00 -14.82
CA THR A 58 -13.87 -11.33 -16.25
C THR A 58 -14.76 -10.38 -17.04
N THR A 59 -15.86 -9.89 -16.45
CA THR A 59 -16.90 -9.06 -17.08
C THR A 59 -16.81 -7.58 -16.70
N LYS A 60 -16.01 -7.24 -15.69
CA LYS A 60 -15.89 -5.90 -15.10
C LYS A 60 -15.45 -4.79 -16.08
N TYR A 61 -14.70 -5.11 -17.14
CA TYR A 61 -14.12 -4.12 -18.05
C TYR A 61 -14.49 -4.39 -19.51
N PRO A 62 -14.37 -3.39 -20.41
CA PRO A 62 -14.69 -3.54 -21.83
C PRO A 62 -13.88 -4.66 -22.50
N ARG A 63 -14.53 -5.37 -23.41
CA ARG A 63 -13.96 -6.49 -24.17
C ARG A 63 -13.91 -6.15 -25.67
N PRO A 64 -12.98 -6.76 -26.43
CA PRO A 64 -12.91 -6.56 -27.87
C PRO A 64 -14.19 -7.02 -28.59
N PRO A 65 -14.45 -6.50 -29.81
CA PRO A 65 -13.55 -5.67 -30.60
C PRO A 65 -13.51 -4.20 -30.16
N PHE A 66 -12.32 -3.59 -30.17
CA PHE A 66 -12.14 -2.16 -29.90
C PHE A 66 -12.09 -1.39 -31.22
N SER A 67 -12.67 -0.19 -31.24
CA SER A 67 -12.73 0.68 -32.43
C SER A 67 -11.74 1.84 -32.38
N SER A 68 -10.72 1.77 -31.52
CA SER A 68 -9.74 2.84 -31.36
C SER A 68 -8.85 2.96 -32.62
N PRO A 69 -8.80 4.14 -33.26
CA PRO A 69 -7.91 4.34 -34.40
C PRO A 69 -6.44 4.34 -33.96
N ALA A 70 -5.54 3.95 -34.86
CA ALA A 70 -4.09 4.11 -34.65
C ALA A 70 -3.73 5.60 -34.53
N GLN A 71 -2.79 5.93 -33.65
CA GLN A 71 -2.36 7.30 -33.37
C GLN A 71 -0.85 7.42 -33.51
N SER A 72 -0.38 8.58 -33.97
CA SER A 72 1.05 8.91 -33.96
C SER A 72 1.56 9.13 -32.52
N TRP A 73 2.86 8.98 -32.32
CA TRP A 73 3.47 9.12 -31.01
C TRP A 73 3.74 10.60 -30.64
N PRO A 74 3.50 11.03 -29.38
CA PRO A 74 2.81 10.29 -28.32
C PRO A 74 1.30 10.27 -28.54
N ALA A 75 0.70 9.08 -28.40
CA ALA A 75 -0.74 8.90 -28.53
C ALA A 75 -1.50 9.60 -27.39
N LEU A 76 -2.79 9.85 -27.61
CA LEU A 76 -3.67 10.51 -26.64
C LEU A 76 -4.77 9.56 -26.14
N VAL A 77 -4.82 9.40 -24.83
CA VAL A 77 -5.85 8.63 -24.10
C VAL A 77 -7.26 9.13 -24.41
N SER A 78 -7.44 10.45 -24.59
CA SER A 78 -8.74 11.06 -24.89
C SER A 78 -9.31 10.68 -26.26
N LYS A 79 -8.47 10.18 -27.17
CA LYS A 79 -8.85 9.77 -28.54
C LYS A 79 -9.08 8.26 -28.64
N MET A 80 -8.99 7.50 -27.55
CA MET A 80 -9.28 6.06 -27.51
C MET A 80 -10.76 5.80 -27.27
N THR A 81 -11.28 4.74 -27.87
CA THR A 81 -12.65 4.23 -27.68
C THR A 81 -12.60 2.73 -27.37
N PRO A 82 -13.09 2.30 -26.19
CA PRO A 82 -13.53 3.14 -25.05
C PRO A 82 -12.37 3.93 -24.42
N ARG A 83 -12.69 4.98 -23.67
CA ARG A 83 -11.68 5.73 -22.89
C ARG A 83 -11.12 4.81 -21.79
N PRO A 84 -9.79 4.69 -21.65
CA PRO A 84 -9.19 3.92 -20.56
C PRO A 84 -9.62 4.44 -19.18
N ASP A 85 -9.93 3.51 -18.27
CA ASP A 85 -10.21 3.77 -16.85
C ASP A 85 -8.91 3.61 -16.04
N HIS A 86 -8.45 4.68 -15.41
CA HIS A 86 -7.24 4.71 -14.56
C HIS A 86 -7.59 4.66 -13.07
N GLY A 87 -8.86 4.44 -12.74
CA GLY A 87 -9.37 4.47 -11.38
C GLY A 87 -9.75 5.86 -10.91
N GLU A 88 -9.97 6.82 -11.81
CA GLU A 88 -10.32 8.21 -11.47
C GLU A 88 -11.59 8.28 -10.59
N THR A 89 -12.54 7.36 -10.80
CA THR A 89 -13.80 7.28 -10.04
C THR A 89 -13.83 6.12 -9.05
N SER A 90 -12.99 5.10 -9.23
CA SER A 90 -13.09 3.83 -8.50
C SER A 90 -12.03 3.64 -7.41
N TYR A 91 -10.87 4.32 -7.50
CA TYR A 91 -9.79 4.20 -6.53
C TYR A 91 -10.10 4.93 -5.22
N VAL A 92 -10.00 4.21 -4.10
CA VAL A 92 -10.22 4.76 -2.75
C VAL A 92 -8.93 4.62 -1.95
N GLY A 93 -8.34 5.74 -1.55
CA GLY A 93 -7.11 5.77 -0.77
C GLY A 93 -7.33 5.35 0.69
N SER A 94 -6.42 4.54 1.24
CA SER A 94 -6.41 4.11 2.65
C SER A 94 -5.25 4.70 3.46
N GLY A 95 -4.65 5.79 2.98
CA GLY A 95 -3.55 6.49 3.68
C GLY A 95 -2.21 5.74 3.66
N ARG A 96 -2.06 4.68 2.86
CA ARG A 96 -0.84 3.84 2.80
C ARG A 96 0.43 4.58 2.39
N LEU A 97 0.30 5.75 1.75
CA LEU A 97 1.40 6.59 1.29
C LEU A 97 1.52 7.92 2.07
N ALA A 98 0.94 8.00 3.27
CA ALA A 98 1.03 9.21 4.08
C ALA A 98 2.50 9.64 4.30
N GLY A 99 2.78 10.92 4.02
CA GLY A 99 4.11 11.52 4.16
C GLY A 99 5.12 11.21 3.05
N ARG A 100 4.74 10.47 2.00
CA ARG A 100 5.62 10.16 0.86
C ARG A 100 5.55 11.26 -0.20
N LYS A 101 6.65 11.43 -0.95
CA LYS A 101 6.76 12.31 -2.13
C LYS A 101 7.07 11.43 -3.34
N ALA A 102 6.33 11.60 -4.44
CA ALA A 102 6.48 10.80 -5.65
C ALA A 102 6.83 11.70 -6.85
N LEU A 103 7.76 11.24 -7.68
CA LEU A 103 7.94 11.66 -9.07
C LEU A 103 7.46 10.49 -9.92
N ILE A 104 6.53 10.76 -10.85
CA ILE A 104 5.86 9.75 -11.69
C ILE A 104 6.17 10.08 -13.14
#